data_AF-A0A1S1C9I0-F1
#
_entry.id   AF-A0A1S1C9I0-F1
#
_cell.length_a   1.000
_cell.length_b   1.000
_cell.length_c   1.000
_cell.angle_alpha   90.00
_cell.angle_beta   90.00
_cell.angle_gamma   90.00
#
_symmetry.space_group_name_H-M   'P 1'
#
loop_
_entity.id
_entity.type
_entity.pdbx_description
1 polymer ?
#
loop_
_entity_poly.entity_id
_entity_poly.type
_entity_poly.pdbx_seq_one_letter_code
_entity_poly.pdbx_strand_id
1 'polypeptide(L)'
;MSKIDQAIAWMEQRKGKVTYSMNYRTGPHSYDCSSAVYFALRDAGLLPQNIAIGNTETLFHDLESNGWTQVRPDASGNYPARRGDVFIWGRRGYTNGAAGHTGIFYDDHDTIIHCNAGHNGISINPHDTIWSYNGGPAITIYRPPAEVNEEEVIYRAAKNAMNAIFDEPFVRQGDLAKARYGNATVGLRGVIHWFDTSMIRLETSLKELESAIRAL
;
A
#
# COMPACT_ATOMS: atom_id res chain seq x y z
N MET A 1 1.93 10.24 3.70
CA MET A 1 2.38 10.34 2.30
C MET A 1 2.37 8.93 1.74
N SER A 2 1.77 8.68 0.58
CA SER A 2 1.78 7.33 -0.02
C SER A 2 3.22 6.89 -0.29
N LYS A 3 3.48 5.58 -0.38
CA LYS A 3 4.79 5.06 -0.79
C LYS A 3 5.14 5.54 -2.20
N ILE A 4 4.16 5.60 -3.10
CA ILE A 4 4.36 6.16 -4.46
C ILE A 4 4.88 7.60 -4.40
N ASP A 5 4.25 8.45 -3.58
CA ASP A 5 4.67 9.85 -3.42
C ASP A 5 6.07 9.95 -2.80
N GLN A 6 6.43 9.05 -1.88
CA GLN A 6 7.78 8.98 -1.32
C GLN A 6 8.83 8.63 -2.40
N ALA A 7 8.54 7.65 -3.26
CA ALA A 7 9.45 7.28 -4.35
C ALA A 7 9.66 8.42 -5.34
N ILE A 8 8.58 9.11 -5.73
CA ILE A 8 8.67 10.28 -6.61
C ILE A 8 9.43 11.42 -5.92
N ALA A 9 9.12 11.72 -4.66
CA ALA A 9 9.82 12.75 -3.88
C ALA A 9 11.33 12.47 -3.76
N TRP A 10 11.72 11.20 -3.63
CA TRP A 10 13.13 10.80 -3.60
C TRP A 10 13.87 11.21 -4.89
N MET A 11 13.23 11.01 -6.05
CA MET A 11 13.78 11.44 -7.33
C MET A 11 13.78 12.96 -7.49
N GLU A 12 12.70 13.63 -7.08
CA GLU A 12 12.62 15.10 -7.13
C GLU A 12 13.71 15.78 -6.31
N GLN A 13 13.99 15.27 -5.10
CA GLN A 13 15.03 15.82 -4.23
C GLN A 13 16.42 15.79 -4.87
N ARG A 14 16.65 14.89 -5.83
CA ARG A 14 17.91 14.68 -6.56
C ARG A 14 17.92 15.29 -7.96
N LYS A 15 16.76 15.72 -8.47
CA LYS A 15 16.63 16.43 -9.75
C LYS A 15 17.57 17.63 -9.79
N GLY A 16 18.43 17.70 -10.80
CA GLY A 16 19.43 18.77 -10.95
C GLY A 16 20.58 18.77 -9.94
N LYS A 17 20.71 17.74 -9.09
CA LYS A 17 21.79 17.61 -8.08
C LYS A 17 22.69 16.40 -8.28
N VAL A 18 22.32 15.50 -9.19
CA VAL A 18 23.04 14.26 -9.50
C VAL A 18 23.23 14.14 -11.01
N THR A 19 24.27 13.42 -11.43
CA THR A 19 24.57 13.17 -12.84
C THR A 19 24.17 11.77 -13.28
N TYR A 20 24.12 11.55 -14.60
CA TYR A 20 23.91 10.22 -15.16
C TYR A 20 25.25 9.45 -15.26
N SER A 21 25.30 8.22 -14.74
CA SER A 21 26.46 7.33 -14.91
C SER A 21 26.08 5.86 -14.79
N MET A 22 26.42 5.07 -15.80
CA MET A 22 26.31 3.60 -15.74
C MET A 22 27.46 2.95 -14.96
N ASN A 23 28.61 3.64 -14.83
CA ASN A 23 29.76 3.15 -14.09
C ASN A 23 29.64 3.47 -12.60
N TYR A 24 29.18 4.68 -12.26
CA TYR A 24 29.01 5.18 -10.90
C TYR A 24 27.52 5.32 -10.58
N ARG A 25 26.79 4.21 -10.59
CA ARG A 25 25.33 4.21 -10.57
C ARG A 25 24.68 4.09 -9.19
N THR A 26 25.46 4.05 -8.11
CA THR A 26 24.96 3.75 -6.75
C THR A 26 24.97 4.94 -5.80
N GLY A 27 25.08 6.16 -6.33
CA GLY A 27 25.11 7.39 -5.55
C GLY A 27 26.46 7.68 -4.88
N PRO A 28 26.54 8.77 -4.11
CA PRO A 28 25.47 9.76 -3.91
C PRO A 28 25.38 10.79 -5.05
N HIS A 29 26.42 10.91 -5.89
CA HIS A 29 26.52 11.98 -6.88
C HIS A 29 25.98 11.59 -8.26
N SER A 30 25.78 10.30 -8.53
CA SER A 30 25.32 9.83 -9.83
C SER A 30 24.55 8.53 -9.73
N TYR A 31 23.65 8.36 -10.70
CA TYR A 31 22.80 7.20 -10.88
C TYR A 31 22.66 6.92 -12.38
N ASP A 32 22.19 5.74 -12.75
CA ASP A 32 21.61 5.47 -14.07
C ASP A 32 20.09 5.30 -14.00
N CYS A 33 19.46 5.02 -15.14
CA CYS A 33 18.01 4.93 -15.24
C CYS A 33 17.40 3.93 -14.24
N SER A 34 17.92 2.70 -14.21
CA SER A 34 17.40 1.63 -13.37
C SER A 34 17.80 1.78 -11.91
N SER A 35 19.05 2.16 -11.61
CA SER A 35 19.48 2.35 -10.23
C SER A 35 18.69 3.47 -9.54
N ALA A 36 18.40 4.57 -10.24
CA ALA A 36 17.54 5.64 -9.69
C ALA A 36 16.15 5.10 -9.31
N VAL A 37 15.54 4.26 -10.16
CA VAL A 37 14.27 3.59 -9.85
C VAL A 37 14.42 2.64 -8.66
N TYR A 38 15.43 1.77 -8.62
CA TYR A 38 15.65 0.87 -7.48
C TYR A 38 15.79 1.61 -6.16
N PHE A 39 16.60 2.69 -6.12
CA PHE A 39 16.77 3.45 -4.89
C PHE A 39 15.49 4.19 -4.49
N ALA A 40 14.76 4.80 -5.43
CA ALA A 40 13.49 5.45 -5.15
C ALA A 40 12.46 4.46 -4.57
N LEU A 41 12.33 3.28 -5.17
CA LEU A 41 11.38 2.26 -4.71
C LEU A 41 11.81 1.61 -3.39
N ARG A 42 13.11 1.44 -3.15
CA ARG A 42 13.63 1.00 -1.85
C ARG A 42 13.34 2.03 -0.77
N ASP A 43 13.63 3.31 -1.01
CA ASP A 43 13.40 4.38 -0.03
C ASP A 43 11.94 4.44 0.41
N ALA A 44 11.02 4.29 -0.54
CA ALA A 44 9.58 4.23 -0.30
C ALA A 44 9.06 2.92 0.33
N GLY A 45 9.88 1.88 0.46
CA GLY A 45 9.44 0.56 0.91
C GLY A 45 8.50 -0.15 -0.07
N LEU A 46 8.64 0.13 -1.37
CA LEU A 46 8.00 -0.59 -2.48
C LEU A 46 8.87 -1.74 -3.03
N LEU A 47 10.16 -1.74 -2.70
CA LEU A 47 11.07 -2.87 -2.85
C LEU A 47 11.78 -3.15 -1.51
N PRO A 48 12.17 -4.40 -1.22
CA PRO A 48 12.86 -4.75 0.03
C PRO A 48 14.17 -4.00 0.21
N GLN A 49 14.48 -3.59 1.45
CA GLN A 49 15.71 -2.85 1.75
C GLN A 49 17.00 -3.63 1.44
N ASN A 50 16.95 -4.96 1.43
CA ASN A 50 18.09 -5.83 1.15
C ASN A 50 18.18 -6.27 -0.32
N ILE A 51 17.27 -5.82 -1.20
CA ILE A 51 17.36 -6.16 -2.62
C ILE A 51 18.61 -5.52 -3.23
N ALA A 52 19.31 -6.28 -4.08
CA ALA A 52 20.46 -5.76 -4.82
C ALA A 52 20.01 -4.66 -5.78
N ILE A 53 20.87 -3.66 -6.01
CA ILE A 53 20.62 -2.65 -7.04
C ILE A 53 20.92 -3.27 -8.40
N GLY A 54 19.88 -3.84 -9.00
CA GLY A 54 19.93 -4.47 -10.32
C GLY A 54 20.01 -3.45 -11.46
N ASN A 55 19.77 -3.91 -12.69
CA ASN A 55 19.73 -3.11 -13.91
C ASN A 55 18.33 -3.17 -14.55
N THR A 56 18.16 -2.58 -15.73
CA THR A 56 16.87 -2.57 -16.44
C THR A 56 16.36 -3.99 -16.75
N GLU A 57 17.26 -4.95 -17.00
CA GLU A 57 16.91 -6.33 -17.31
C GLU A 57 16.42 -7.09 -16.08
N THR A 58 17.08 -6.92 -14.94
CA THR A 58 16.63 -7.55 -13.68
C THR A 58 15.38 -6.90 -13.12
N LEU A 59 15.15 -5.60 -13.40
CA LEU A 59 14.01 -4.85 -12.88
C LEU A 59 12.66 -5.48 -13.25
N PHE A 60 12.57 -6.07 -14.44
CA PHE A 60 11.42 -6.87 -14.85
C PHE A 60 11.03 -7.93 -13.81
N HIS A 61 11.99 -8.78 -13.43
CA HIS A 61 11.77 -9.87 -12.48
C HIS A 61 11.57 -9.36 -11.06
N ASP A 62 12.32 -8.33 -10.67
CA ASP A 62 12.27 -7.80 -9.31
C ASP A 62 10.94 -7.10 -9.01
N LEU A 63 10.36 -6.39 -9.97
CA LEU A 63 9.01 -5.83 -9.82
C LEU A 63 7.96 -6.94 -9.68
N GLU A 64 7.97 -7.93 -10.57
CA GLU A 64 7.03 -9.06 -10.56
C GLU A 64 7.09 -9.84 -9.24
N SER A 65 8.31 -10.12 -8.76
CA SER A 65 8.53 -10.87 -7.51
C SER A 65 8.10 -10.10 -6.26
N ASN A 66 7.92 -8.78 -6.37
CA ASN A 66 7.49 -7.90 -5.28
C ASN A 66 6.05 -7.38 -5.49
N GLY A 67 5.22 -8.13 -6.22
CA GLY A 67 3.77 -7.89 -6.28
C GLY A 67 3.34 -6.78 -7.23
N TRP A 68 4.26 -6.25 -8.05
CA TRP A 68 3.89 -5.35 -9.13
C TRP A 68 3.23 -6.13 -10.27
N THR A 69 2.27 -5.49 -10.94
CA THR A 69 1.50 -6.13 -12.00
C THR A 69 1.70 -5.43 -13.32
N GLN A 70 1.89 -6.19 -14.41
CA GLN A 70 1.99 -5.59 -15.74
C GLN A 70 0.66 -4.96 -16.15
N VAL A 71 0.72 -3.69 -16.54
CA VAL A 71 -0.41 -2.98 -17.15
C VAL A 71 -0.60 -3.52 -18.56
N ARG A 72 -1.83 -3.89 -18.92
CA ARG A 72 -2.18 -4.31 -20.27
C ARG A 72 -2.56 -3.11 -21.11
N PRO A 73 -2.19 -3.08 -22.40
CA PRO A 73 -2.70 -2.07 -23.30
C PRO A 73 -4.22 -2.24 -23.46
N ASP A 74 -4.91 -1.13 -23.67
CA ASP A 74 -6.32 -1.12 -24.03
C ASP A 74 -6.55 -1.59 -25.49
N ALA A 75 -7.81 -1.58 -25.93
CA ALA A 75 -8.19 -2.04 -27.27
C ALA A 75 -7.55 -1.21 -28.41
N SER A 76 -7.08 0.01 -28.13
CA SER A 76 -6.39 0.86 -29.09
C SER A 76 -4.87 0.63 -29.11
N GLY A 77 -4.35 -0.23 -28.22
CA GLY A 77 -2.92 -0.45 -28.04
C GLY A 77 -2.26 0.55 -27.10
N ASN A 78 -3.03 1.50 -26.53
CA ASN A 78 -2.52 2.48 -25.59
C ASN A 78 -2.42 1.89 -24.18
N TYR A 79 -1.39 2.25 -23.43
CA TYR A 79 -1.27 1.82 -22.04
C TYR A 79 -1.96 2.85 -21.14
N PRO A 80 -2.93 2.45 -20.30
CA PRO A 80 -3.56 3.35 -19.34
C PRO A 80 -2.63 3.56 -18.13
N ALA A 81 -1.49 4.20 -18.38
CA ALA A 81 -0.47 4.53 -17.38
C ALA A 81 -1.04 5.48 -16.32
N ARG A 82 -0.52 5.36 -15.11
CA ARG A 82 -0.91 6.17 -13.95
C ARG A 82 0.32 6.63 -13.19
N ARG A 83 0.17 7.68 -12.41
CA ARG A 83 1.20 8.13 -11.46
C ARG A 83 1.69 6.94 -10.62
N GLY A 84 3.01 6.79 -10.55
CA GLY A 84 3.67 5.72 -9.80
C GLY A 84 3.88 4.42 -10.57
N ASP A 85 3.28 4.25 -11.74
CA ASP A 85 3.62 3.13 -12.61
C ASP A 85 5.10 3.23 -13.05
N VAL A 86 5.81 2.11 -13.11
CA VAL A 86 7.19 2.02 -13.60
C VAL A 86 7.16 1.57 -15.05
N PHE A 87 7.73 2.36 -15.95
CA PHE A 87 7.90 1.95 -17.35
C PHE A 87 9.28 1.32 -17.55
N ILE A 88 9.35 0.33 -18.44
CA ILE A 88 10.59 -0.23 -18.94
C ILE A 88 10.53 -0.23 -20.46
N TRP A 89 11.48 0.46 -21.08
CA TRP A 89 11.71 0.47 -22.51
C TRP A 89 12.76 -0.57 -22.89
N GLY A 90 12.49 -1.26 -24.00
CA GLY A 90 13.27 -2.37 -24.52
C GLY A 90 12.57 -3.71 -24.32
N ARG A 91 12.97 -4.70 -25.11
CA ARG A 91 12.40 -6.05 -25.05
C ARG A 91 13.12 -6.86 -23.97
N ARG A 92 12.38 -7.45 -23.03
CA ARG A 92 12.93 -8.38 -22.02
C ARG A 92 13.85 -9.41 -22.69
N GLY A 93 15.01 -9.64 -22.09
CA GLY A 93 16.14 -10.42 -22.61
C GLY A 93 17.16 -9.59 -23.38
N TYR A 94 16.87 -8.33 -23.70
CA TYR A 94 17.67 -7.47 -24.57
C TYR A 94 17.82 -6.04 -24.03
N THR A 95 17.57 -5.81 -22.73
CA THR A 95 17.61 -4.47 -22.12
C THR A 95 18.91 -4.18 -21.35
N ASN A 96 19.94 -5.02 -21.53
CA ASN A 96 21.24 -4.83 -20.90
C ASN A 96 21.99 -3.61 -21.46
N GLY A 97 22.79 -2.97 -20.61
CA GLY A 97 23.59 -1.82 -20.99
C GLY A 97 22.71 -0.65 -21.45
N ALA A 98 23.07 -0.04 -22.58
CA ALA A 98 22.34 1.12 -23.14
C ALA A 98 21.08 0.72 -23.94
N ALA A 99 20.78 -0.58 -24.07
CA ALA A 99 19.64 -1.06 -24.85
C ALA A 99 18.30 -0.99 -24.09
N GLY A 100 18.34 -0.72 -22.78
CA GLY A 100 17.16 -0.55 -21.94
C GLY A 100 17.10 0.84 -21.30
N HIS A 101 15.89 1.28 -20.99
CA HIS A 101 15.66 2.51 -20.22
C HIS A 101 14.43 2.38 -19.32
N THR A 102 14.39 3.09 -18.20
CA THR A 102 13.29 2.98 -17.22
C THR A 102 13.14 4.27 -16.42
N GLY A 103 11.99 4.40 -15.78
CA GLY A 103 11.60 5.52 -14.92
C GLY A 103 10.22 5.31 -14.32
N ILE A 104 9.70 6.34 -13.67
CA ILE A 104 8.37 6.32 -13.03
C ILE A 104 7.47 7.35 -13.72
N PHE A 105 6.22 7.00 -13.99
CA PHE A 105 5.19 7.97 -14.37
C PHE A 105 4.98 8.96 -13.23
N TYR A 106 5.30 10.21 -13.50
CA TYR A 106 5.23 11.32 -12.57
C TYR A 106 3.78 11.75 -12.31
N ASP A 107 2.90 11.65 -13.29
CA ASP A 107 1.49 12.01 -13.14
C ASP A 107 0.58 11.09 -13.98
N ASP A 108 -0.73 11.36 -13.96
CA ASP A 108 -1.73 10.68 -14.78
C ASP A 108 -1.88 11.29 -16.19
N HIS A 109 -0.94 12.16 -16.61
CA HIS A 109 -0.97 12.91 -17.87
C HIS A 109 0.27 12.63 -18.74
N ASP A 110 0.80 11.41 -18.66
CA ASP A 110 1.93 10.93 -19.47
C ASP A 110 3.25 11.68 -19.22
N THR A 111 3.43 12.29 -18.06
CA THR A 111 4.74 12.82 -17.64
C THR A 111 5.53 11.74 -16.92
N ILE A 112 6.84 11.65 -17.16
CA ILE A 112 7.75 10.73 -16.48
C ILE A 112 8.85 11.48 -15.71
N ILE A 113 9.31 10.86 -14.62
CA ILE A 113 10.52 11.22 -13.91
C ILE A 113 11.52 10.06 -14.01
N HIS A 114 12.75 10.36 -14.46
CA HIS A 114 13.74 9.34 -14.76
C HIS A 114 15.16 9.91 -14.75
N CYS A 115 16.15 9.06 -14.47
CA CYS A 115 17.57 9.41 -14.64
C CYS A 115 18.02 9.03 -16.06
N ASN A 116 18.57 9.96 -16.83
CA ASN A 116 18.91 9.72 -18.23
C ASN A 116 20.15 10.49 -18.70
N ALA A 117 20.77 9.97 -19.76
CA ALA A 117 21.96 10.55 -20.37
C ALA A 117 21.67 11.90 -21.04
N GLY A 118 20.52 12.06 -21.70
CA GLY A 118 20.18 13.26 -22.48
C GLY A 118 20.12 14.53 -21.64
N HIS A 119 19.70 14.42 -20.38
CA HIS A 119 19.65 15.51 -19.40
C HIS A 119 20.75 15.44 -18.33
N ASN A 120 21.70 14.49 -18.47
CA ASN A 120 22.79 14.23 -17.53
C ASN A 120 22.34 14.22 -16.05
N GLY A 121 21.33 13.41 -15.73
CA GLY A 121 20.81 13.31 -14.37
C GLY A 121 19.33 12.95 -14.34
N ILE A 122 18.68 13.24 -13.21
CA ILE A 122 17.24 13.09 -13.07
C ILE A 122 16.54 14.30 -13.69
N SER A 123 15.55 14.04 -14.56
CA SER A 123 14.69 15.04 -15.17
C SER A 123 13.22 14.59 -15.18
N ILE A 124 12.34 15.54 -15.47
CA ILE A 124 10.90 15.32 -15.64
C ILE A 124 10.57 15.73 -17.07
N ASN A 125 9.96 14.84 -17.84
CA ASN A 125 9.71 15.03 -19.27
C ASN A 125 8.39 14.37 -19.69
N PRO A 126 7.73 14.84 -20.77
CA PRO A 126 6.64 14.09 -21.39
C PRO A 126 7.15 12.75 -21.94
N HIS A 127 6.49 11.65 -21.58
CA HIS A 127 6.91 10.29 -21.93
C HIS A 127 6.98 10.11 -23.44
N ASP A 128 5.90 10.38 -24.16
CA ASP A 128 5.83 10.14 -25.61
C ASP A 128 6.88 10.93 -26.41
N THR A 129 7.26 12.12 -25.92
CA THR A 129 8.34 12.91 -26.52
C THR A 129 9.69 12.21 -26.38
N ILE A 130 10.05 11.78 -25.18
CA ILE A 130 11.32 11.09 -24.95
C ILE A 130 11.31 9.70 -25.60
N TRP A 131 10.19 8.99 -25.56
CA TRP A 131 10.01 7.70 -26.19
C TRP A 131 10.24 7.78 -27.71
N SER A 132 9.67 8.80 -28.37
CA SER A 132 9.88 9.07 -29.79
C SER A 132 11.36 9.38 -30.10
N TYR A 133 12.01 10.22 -29.29
CA TYR A 133 13.45 10.51 -29.44
C TYR A 133 14.35 9.29 -29.28
N ASN A 134 13.90 8.25 -28.57
CA ASN A 134 14.61 6.98 -28.41
C ASN A 134 14.23 5.94 -29.49
N GLY A 135 13.51 6.35 -30.54
CA GLY A 135 13.16 5.49 -31.67
C GLY A 135 11.95 4.59 -31.44
N GLY A 136 11.10 4.92 -30.45
CA GLY A 136 9.89 4.17 -30.14
C GLY A 136 10.15 2.73 -29.68
N PRO A 137 11.00 2.50 -28.66
CA PRO A 137 11.31 1.16 -28.19
C PRO A 137 10.05 0.44 -27.66
N ALA A 138 10.07 -0.91 -27.67
CA ALA A 138 9.01 -1.68 -27.01
C ALA A 138 8.87 -1.26 -25.55
N ILE A 139 7.63 -1.17 -25.04
CA ILE A 139 7.35 -0.72 -23.68
C ILE A 139 6.65 -1.82 -22.87
N THR A 140 7.03 -1.93 -21.61
CA THR A 140 6.29 -2.66 -20.58
C THR A 140 6.07 -1.72 -19.40
N ILE A 141 4.86 -1.70 -18.84
CA ILE A 141 4.52 -0.85 -17.69
C ILE A 141 4.11 -1.73 -16.51
N TYR A 142 4.62 -1.43 -15.33
CA TYR A 142 4.31 -2.11 -14.08
C TYR A 142 3.58 -1.18 -13.13
N ARG A 143 2.46 -1.66 -12.60
CA ARG A 143 1.66 -0.97 -11.59
C ARG A 143 2.05 -1.42 -10.19
N PRO A 144 2.27 -0.47 -9.24
CA PRO A 144 2.58 -0.83 -7.86
C PRO A 144 1.46 -1.66 -7.24
N PRO A 145 1.79 -2.55 -6.29
CA PRO A 145 0.78 -3.22 -5.48
C PRO A 145 -0.07 -2.17 -4.75
N ALA A 146 -1.35 -2.48 -4.56
CA ALA A 146 -2.24 -1.60 -3.81
C ALA A 146 -1.64 -1.35 -2.42
N GLU A 147 -1.55 -0.08 -2.01
CA GLU A 147 -1.12 0.26 -0.66
C GLU A 147 -2.16 -0.24 0.33
N VAL A 148 -1.80 -1.32 1.02
CA VAL A 148 -2.60 -1.85 2.11
C VAL A 148 -2.19 -1.09 3.36
N ASN A 149 -3.11 -0.36 3.97
CA ASN A 149 -2.86 0.21 5.29
C ASN A 149 -2.82 -0.94 6.31
N GLU A 150 -1.61 -1.39 6.64
CA GLU A 150 -1.39 -2.50 7.57
C GLU A 150 -2.04 -2.25 8.93
N GLU A 151 -2.04 -1.01 9.43
CA GLU A 151 -2.74 -0.66 10.68
C GLU A 151 -4.25 -0.87 10.56
N GLU A 152 -4.86 -0.49 9.44
CA GLU A 152 -6.29 -0.70 9.18
C GLU A 152 -6.61 -2.19 9.04
N VAL A 153 -5.74 -2.98 8.40
CA VAL A 153 -5.91 -4.44 8.30
C VAL A 153 -5.80 -5.09 9.66
N ILE A 154 -4.78 -4.74 10.45
CA ILE A 154 -4.57 -5.23 11.81
C ILE A 154 -5.75 -4.81 12.69
N TYR A 155 -6.20 -3.56 12.61
CA TYR A 155 -7.35 -3.05 13.35
C TYR A 155 -8.63 -3.80 13.00
N ARG A 156 -8.91 -4.02 11.70
CA ARG A 156 -10.07 -4.80 11.26
C ARG A 156 -9.98 -6.25 11.72
N ALA A 157 -8.82 -6.89 11.59
CA ALA A 157 -8.62 -8.26 12.04
C ALA A 157 -8.81 -8.38 13.56
N ALA A 158 -8.22 -7.47 14.33
CA ALA A 158 -8.37 -7.41 15.78
C ALA A 158 -9.82 -7.15 16.20
N LYS A 159 -10.50 -6.19 15.56
CA LYS A 159 -11.91 -5.89 15.80
C LYS A 159 -12.81 -7.10 15.50
N ASN A 160 -12.57 -7.79 14.39
CA ASN A 160 -13.34 -8.98 14.02
C ASN A 160 -13.10 -10.13 15.00
N ALA A 161 -11.85 -10.36 15.42
CA ALA A 161 -11.52 -11.36 16.43
C ALA A 161 -12.17 -11.03 17.78
N MET A 162 -12.12 -9.78 18.22
CA MET A 162 -12.81 -9.33 19.44
C MET A 162 -14.33 -9.53 19.33
N ASN A 163 -14.94 -9.15 18.21
CA ASN A 163 -16.37 -9.37 18.00
C ASN A 163 -16.72 -10.86 18.05
N ALA A 164 -15.92 -11.73 17.44
CA ALA A 164 -16.13 -13.18 17.50
C ALA A 164 -16.10 -13.71 18.95
N ILE A 165 -15.20 -13.19 19.80
CA ILE A 165 -15.15 -13.52 21.23
C ILE A 165 -16.39 -13.00 21.97
N PHE A 166 -16.85 -11.78 21.68
CA PHE A 166 -18.04 -11.21 22.32
C PHE A 166 -19.34 -11.88 21.87
N ASP A 167 -19.37 -12.36 20.63
CA ASP A 167 -20.53 -13.02 20.03
C ASP A 167 -20.51 -14.54 20.27
N GLU A 168 -19.44 -15.09 20.86
CA GLU A 168 -19.36 -16.50 21.21
C GLU A 168 -20.53 -16.91 22.13
N PRO A 169 -21.14 -18.09 21.91
CA PRO A 169 -22.24 -18.56 22.74
C PRO A 169 -21.77 -18.83 24.16
N PHE A 170 -22.29 -18.07 25.13
CA PHE A 170 -22.00 -18.29 26.55
C PHE A 170 -22.67 -19.58 27.06
N VAL A 171 -21.91 -20.43 27.78
CA VAL A 171 -22.44 -21.65 28.40
C VAL A 171 -23.13 -21.32 29.73
N ARG A 172 -24.44 -21.56 29.78
CA ARG A 172 -25.36 -21.08 30.83
C ARG A 172 -25.30 -21.88 32.13
N GLN A 173 -25.32 -21.20 33.27
CA GLN A 173 -25.56 -21.80 34.59
C GLN A 173 -26.48 -20.89 35.43
N GLY A 174 -27.50 -21.46 36.11
CA GLY A 174 -28.43 -20.75 37.02
C GLY A 174 -29.88 -20.59 36.53
N ASP A 175 -30.83 -20.45 37.47
CA ASP A 175 -32.28 -20.47 37.20
C ASP A 175 -32.83 -19.18 36.56
N LEU A 176 -32.34 -18.01 36.97
CA LEU A 176 -32.77 -16.72 36.41
C LEU A 176 -32.34 -16.54 34.94
N ALA A 177 -31.13 -16.99 34.59
CA ALA A 177 -30.64 -16.98 33.22
C ALA A 177 -31.46 -17.92 32.32
N LYS A 178 -31.82 -19.11 32.82
CA LYS A 178 -32.74 -20.04 32.14
C LYS A 178 -34.13 -19.43 31.95
N ALA A 179 -34.67 -18.75 32.96
CA ALA A 179 -36.00 -18.12 32.89
C ALA A 179 -36.07 -16.99 31.85
N ARG A 180 -35.01 -16.18 31.71
CA ARG A 180 -34.98 -15.04 30.77
C ARG A 180 -34.76 -15.48 29.32
N TYR A 181 -33.86 -16.44 29.08
CA TYR A 181 -33.36 -16.74 27.74
C TYR A 181 -33.72 -18.14 27.21
N GLY A 182 -34.30 -19.01 28.05
CA GLY A 182 -34.65 -20.37 27.67
C GLY A 182 -33.45 -21.13 27.09
N ASN A 183 -33.67 -21.80 25.96
CA ASN A 183 -32.66 -22.55 25.21
C ASN A 183 -31.94 -21.73 24.12
N ALA A 184 -32.31 -20.45 23.90
CA ALA A 184 -31.74 -19.62 22.82
C ALA A 184 -30.27 -19.29 23.07
N THR A 185 -29.37 -19.48 22.10
CA THR A 185 -27.99 -19.02 22.20
C THR A 185 -27.93 -17.49 22.19
N VAL A 186 -27.27 -16.91 23.20
CA VAL A 186 -27.11 -15.46 23.36
C VAL A 186 -25.63 -15.18 23.56
N GLY A 187 -25.08 -14.23 22.81
CA GLY A 187 -23.68 -13.82 22.94
C GLY A 187 -23.41 -13.13 24.29
N LEU A 188 -22.13 -13.09 24.70
CA LEU A 188 -21.68 -12.52 25.97
C LEU A 188 -22.16 -11.06 26.16
N ARG A 189 -22.19 -10.28 25.07
CA ARG A 189 -22.70 -8.90 25.09
C ARG A 189 -24.17 -8.80 25.53
N GLY A 190 -25.00 -9.74 25.08
CA GLY A 190 -26.42 -9.81 25.44
C GLY A 190 -26.62 -10.15 26.92
N VAL A 191 -25.71 -10.95 27.49
CA VAL A 191 -25.70 -11.29 28.93
C VAL A 191 -25.28 -10.09 29.77
N ILE A 192 -24.17 -9.42 29.41
CA ILE A 192 -23.68 -8.23 30.12
C ILE A 192 -24.76 -7.15 30.17
N HIS A 193 -25.40 -6.85 29.04
CA HIS A 193 -26.45 -5.82 28.97
C HIS A 193 -27.63 -6.13 29.89
N TRP A 194 -28.05 -7.39 29.98
CA TRP A 194 -29.14 -7.79 30.88
C TRP A 194 -28.75 -7.76 32.35
N PHE A 195 -27.53 -8.16 32.67
CA PHE A 195 -27.03 -8.07 34.04
C PHE A 195 -27.03 -6.61 34.51
N ASP A 196 -26.51 -5.70 33.68
CA ASP A 196 -26.48 -4.26 33.95
C ASP A 196 -27.90 -3.69 34.12
N THR A 197 -28.81 -4.04 33.21
CA THR A 197 -30.24 -3.66 33.33
C THR A 197 -30.88 -4.17 34.62
N SER A 198 -30.52 -5.38 35.06
CA SER A 198 -31.05 -5.99 36.28
C SER A 198 -30.52 -5.30 37.54
N MET A 199 -29.23 -4.92 37.55
CA MET A 199 -28.62 -4.17 38.64
C MET A 199 -29.22 -2.77 38.79
N ILE A 200 -29.44 -2.06 37.68
CA ILE A 200 -30.09 -0.73 37.68
C ILE A 200 -31.53 -0.81 38.24
N ARG A 201 -32.27 -1.86 37.89
CA ARG A 201 -33.63 -2.08 38.44
C ARG A 201 -33.57 -2.31 39.95
N LEU A 202 -32.64 -3.13 40.41
CA LEU A 202 -32.41 -3.41 41.83
C LEU A 202 -32.08 -2.13 42.61
N GLU A 203 -31.18 -1.30 42.08
CA GLU A 203 -30.82 -0.01 42.66
C GLU A 203 -32.03 0.94 42.76
N THR A 204 -32.82 1.02 41.69
CA THR A 204 -34.04 1.85 41.67
C THR A 204 -35.05 1.39 42.73
N SER A 205 -35.33 0.09 42.80
CA SER A 205 -36.27 -0.46 43.79
C SER A 205 -35.77 -0.29 45.22
N LEU A 206 -34.45 -0.37 45.47
CA LEU A 206 -33.88 -0.08 46.78
C LEU A 206 -34.07 1.39 47.17
N LYS A 207 -33.84 2.33 46.25
CA LYS A 207 -34.07 3.77 46.51
C LYS A 207 -35.53 4.08 46.81
N GLU A 208 -36.46 3.43 46.11
CA GLU A 208 -37.90 3.56 46.37
C GLU A 208 -38.27 3.04 47.77
N LEU A 209 -37.75 1.87 48.14
CA LEU A 209 -37.92 1.29 49.48
C LEU A 209 -37.35 2.19 50.58
N GLU A 210 -36.13 2.71 50.41
CA GLU A 210 -35.52 3.63 51.35
C GLU A 210 -36.36 4.91 51.52
N SER A 211 -36.91 5.43 50.42
CA SER A 211 -37.78 6.61 50.45
C SER A 211 -39.09 6.33 51.17
N ALA A 212 -39.69 5.16 50.93
CA ALA A 212 -40.91 4.72 51.62
C ALA A 212 -40.68 4.52 53.12
N ILE A 213 -39.55 3.94 53.52
CA ILE A 213 -39.16 3.77 54.92
C ILE A 213 -38.96 5.12 55.61
N ARG A 214 -38.33 6.10 54.94
CA ARG A 214 -38.13 7.46 55.50
C ARG A 214 -39.43 8.25 55.65
N ALA A 215 -40.49 7.84 54.95
CA ALA A 215 -41.80 8.49 55.01
C ALA A 215 -42.71 7.91 56.11
N LEU A 216 -42.28 6.84 56.79
CA LEU A 216 -42.92 6.25 57.98
C LEU A 216 -42.36 6.88 59.27
#